data_AF-A0A971HGX1-F1
#
_entry.id   AF-A0A971HGX1-F1
#
_cell.length_a   1.000
_cell.length_b   1.000
_cell.length_c   1.000
_cell.angle_alpha   90.00
_cell.angle_beta   90.00
_cell.angle_gamma   90.00
#
_symmetry.space_group_name_H-M   'P 1'
#
loop_
_entity.id
_entity.type
_entity.pdbx_description
1 polymer ?
#
loop_
_entity_poly.entity_id
_entity_poly.type
_entity_poly.pdbx_seq_one_letter_code
_entity_poly.pdbx_strand_id
1 'polypeptide(L)'
;MKNRDLMRRNTLFIIYFAALSRFLIIIKDMITASRLGVSYKMDSYILALSTIMLVTKIVGDGIVVALIPLLQEIQGKYGIYKKVDYTNNLINITIIISLILFVTGFVGAPIIMKIFGPGFGAVELEKAVLLFRLGLPIIALYWLKSIGGGYLQSEHAFRAGAKGGVSYELVLILYLLFFSRDFQLRGLMVA
;
A
#
# COMPACT_ATOMS: atom_id res chain seq x y z
N MET A 1 -32.89 10.15 -15.54
CA MET A 1 -33.13 9.46 -14.24
C MET A 1 -32.22 8.26 -14.02
N LYS A 2 -32.04 7.35 -15.01
CA LYS A 2 -31.17 6.14 -14.93
C LYS A 2 -29.73 6.36 -14.40
N ASN A 3 -29.11 7.52 -14.67
CA ASN A 3 -27.76 7.84 -14.19
C ASN A 3 -27.70 8.23 -12.70
N ARG A 4 -28.76 8.82 -12.12
CA ARG A 4 -28.79 9.17 -10.68
C ARG A 4 -28.84 7.93 -9.80
N ASP A 5 -29.62 6.92 -10.19
CA ASP A 5 -29.73 5.67 -9.43
C ASP A 5 -28.43 4.83 -9.53
N LEU A 6 -27.79 4.83 -10.70
CA LEU A 6 -26.49 4.18 -10.87
C LEU A 6 -25.39 4.85 -10.03
N MET A 7 -25.34 6.18 -10.03
CA MET A 7 -24.43 6.96 -9.18
C MET A 7 -24.70 6.69 -7.71
N ARG A 8 -25.95 6.80 -7.24
CA ARG A 8 -26.33 6.52 -5.85
C ARG A 8 -25.90 5.13 -5.41
N ARG A 9 -26.16 4.10 -6.23
CA ARG A 9 -25.76 2.72 -5.93
C ARG A 9 -24.24 2.55 -5.86
N ASN A 10 -23.48 3.17 -6.76
CA ASN A 10 -22.03 3.10 -6.75
C ASN A 10 -21.43 3.85 -5.56
N THR A 11 -21.95 5.03 -5.22
CA THR A 11 -21.53 5.79 -4.04
C THR A 11 -21.79 5.01 -2.75
N LEU A 12 -23.00 4.46 -2.58
CA LEU A 12 -23.32 3.63 -1.41
C LEU A 12 -22.42 2.39 -1.31
N PHE A 13 -22.10 1.77 -2.45
CA PHE A 13 -21.19 0.63 -2.50
C PHE A 13 -19.78 1.02 -2.03
N ILE A 14 -19.24 2.15 -2.52
CA ILE A 14 -17.92 2.65 -2.11
C ILE A 14 -17.90 2.97 -0.60
N ILE A 15 -18.93 3.65 -0.09
CA ILE A 15 -19.05 3.98 1.33
C ILE A 15 -19.07 2.70 2.18
N TYR A 16 -19.90 1.72 1.81
CA TYR A 16 -20.01 0.45 2.52
C TYR A 16 -18.66 -0.28 2.58
N PHE A 17 -17.98 -0.46 1.44
CA PHE A 17 -16.70 -1.16 1.39
C PHE A 17 -15.57 -0.39 2.09
N ALA A 18 -15.59 0.94 2.05
CA ALA A 18 -14.66 1.78 2.80
C ALA A 18 -14.87 1.63 4.31
N ALA A 19 -16.12 1.63 4.78
CA ALA A 19 -16.45 1.40 6.19
C ALA A 19 -16.05 -0.02 6.63
N LEU A 20 -16.33 -1.03 5.79
CA LEU A 20 -15.95 -2.41 6.06
C LEU A 20 -14.42 -2.57 6.15
N SER A 21 -13.67 -1.95 5.24
CA SER A 21 -12.20 -1.95 5.28
C SER A 21 -11.69 -1.31 6.58
N ARG A 22 -12.25 -0.18 7.02
CA ARG A 22 -11.89 0.44 8.30
C ARG A 22 -12.20 -0.45 9.49
N PHE A 23 -13.33 -1.15 9.47
CA PHE A 23 -13.70 -2.08 10.52
C PHE A 23 -12.74 -3.29 10.59
N LEU A 24 -12.34 -3.83 9.43
CA LEU A 24 -11.36 -4.91 9.36
C LEU A 24 -9.98 -4.48 9.86
N ILE A 25 -9.56 -3.24 9.60
CA ILE A 25 -8.31 -2.67 10.15
C ILE A 25 -8.33 -2.74 11.68
N ILE A 26 -9.44 -2.32 12.32
CA ILE A 26 -9.59 -2.36 13.78
C ILE A 26 -9.46 -3.81 14.29
N ILE A 27 -10.15 -4.76 13.65
CA ILE A 27 -10.04 -6.18 14.02
C ILE A 27 -8.59 -6.67 13.88
N LYS A 28 -7.95 -6.36 12.76
CA LYS A 28 -6.55 -6.73 12.49
C LYS A 28 -5.61 -6.15 13.55
N ASP A 29 -5.80 -4.90 13.96
CA ASP A 29 -5.00 -4.27 15.02
C ASP A 29 -5.22 -4.95 16.39
N MET A 30 -6.47 -5.31 16.73
CA MET A 30 -6.78 -6.08 17.95
C MET A 30 -6.13 -7.47 17.95
N ILE A 31 -6.18 -8.18 16.81
CA ILE A 31 -5.52 -9.49 16.67
C ILE A 31 -4.01 -9.33 16.77
N THR A 32 -3.44 -8.29 16.14
CA THR A 32 -2.00 -7.99 16.21
C THR A 32 -1.56 -7.76 17.65
N ALA A 33 -2.27 -6.91 18.39
CA ALA A 33 -1.98 -6.62 19.79
C ALA A 33 -2.09 -7.87 20.68
N SER A 34 -3.10 -8.72 20.46
CA SER A 34 -3.27 -9.95 21.24
C SER A 34 -2.24 -11.05 20.92
N ARG A 35 -1.81 -11.17 19.66
CA ARG A 35 -0.89 -12.24 19.21
C ARG A 35 0.58 -11.89 19.35
N LEU A 36 0.95 -10.63 19.10
CA LEU A 36 2.34 -10.18 19.05
C LEU A 36 2.72 -9.32 20.27
N GLY A 37 1.73 -8.84 21.03
CA GLY A 37 1.92 -8.03 22.23
C GLY A 37 2.40 -6.60 21.94
N VAL A 38 2.30 -5.74 22.96
CA VAL A 38 2.95 -4.42 22.95
C VAL A 38 4.37 -4.62 23.48
N SER A 39 5.37 -4.42 22.63
CA SER A 39 6.78 -4.56 22.99
C SER A 39 7.65 -3.63 22.16
N TYR A 40 8.88 -3.41 22.60
CA TYR A 40 9.90 -2.66 21.84
C TYR A 40 10.11 -3.20 20.40
N LYS A 41 9.81 -4.48 20.15
CA LYS A 41 9.84 -5.07 18.81
C LYS A 41 8.71 -4.54 17.92
N MET A 42 7.53 -4.35 18.50
CA MET A 42 6.37 -3.77 17.81
C MET A 42 6.62 -2.30 17.46
N ASP A 43 7.26 -1.54 18.34
CA ASP A 43 7.62 -0.15 18.06
C ASP A 43 8.61 -0.04 16.88
N SER A 44 9.58 -0.96 16.83
CA SER A 44 10.52 -1.07 15.70
C SER A 44 9.82 -1.42 14.39
N TYR A 45 8.80 -2.28 14.44
CA TYR A 45 7.96 -2.61 13.30
C TYR A 45 7.12 -1.41 12.83
N ILE A 46 6.44 -0.74 13.75
CA ILE A 46 5.61 0.43 13.44
C ILE A 46 6.46 1.54 12.83
N LEU A 47 7.65 1.80 13.38
CA LEU A 47 8.60 2.77 12.84
C LEU A 47 8.97 2.42 11.39
N ALA A 48 9.49 1.21 11.17
CA ALA A 48 9.92 0.75 9.86
C ALA A 48 8.79 0.81 8.82
N LEU A 49 7.62 0.26 9.16
CA LEU A 49 6.46 0.24 8.27
C LEU A 49 5.98 1.66 7.97
N SER A 50 5.89 2.53 8.98
CA SER A 50 5.41 3.90 8.78
C SER A 50 6.35 4.70 7.87
N THR A 51 7.66 4.53 8.01
CA THR A 51 8.65 5.16 7.12
C THR A 51 8.48 4.68 5.67
N ILE A 52 8.30 3.37 5.45
CA ILE A 52 8.03 2.82 4.10
C ILE A 52 6.72 3.40 3.55
N MET A 53 5.65 3.36 4.36
CA MET A 53 4.33 3.78 3.94
C MET A 53 4.25 5.27 3.65
N LEU A 54 5.05 6.11 4.32
CA LEU A 54 5.13 7.54 4.03
C LEU A 54 5.58 7.80 2.58
N VAL A 55 6.73 7.24 2.20
CA VAL A 55 7.28 7.38 0.83
C VAL A 55 6.31 6.79 -0.18
N THR A 56 5.78 5.62 0.15
CA THR A 56 4.92 4.84 -0.73
C THR A 56 3.59 5.57 -1.01
N LYS A 57 2.92 6.08 0.02
CA LYS A 57 1.62 6.75 -0.12
C LYS A 57 1.72 8.09 -0.83
N ILE A 58 2.72 8.91 -0.53
CA ILE A 58 2.89 10.22 -1.20
C ILE A 58 2.94 10.06 -2.72
N VAL A 59 3.76 9.13 -3.20
CA VAL A 59 3.89 8.88 -4.64
C VAL A 59 2.70 8.10 -5.19
N GLY A 60 2.25 7.06 -4.49
CA GLY A 60 1.15 6.20 -4.93
C GLY A 60 -0.17 6.95 -5.08
N ASP A 61 -0.52 7.81 -4.11
CA ASP A 61 -1.73 8.62 -4.14
C ASP A 61 -1.61 9.74 -5.20
N GLY A 62 -0.42 10.33 -5.34
CA GLY A 62 -0.13 11.31 -6.40
C GLY A 62 -0.30 10.72 -7.80
N ILE A 63 0.17 9.49 -8.02
CA ILE A 63 -0.05 8.74 -9.26
C ILE A 63 -1.56 8.63 -9.52
N VAL A 64 -2.36 8.18 -8.56
CA VAL A 64 -3.81 7.99 -8.78
C VAL A 64 -4.50 9.30 -9.17
N VAL A 65 -4.19 10.40 -8.47
CA VAL A 65 -4.79 11.72 -8.72
C VAL A 65 -4.45 12.25 -10.12
N ALA A 66 -3.19 12.14 -10.53
CA ALA A 66 -2.74 12.61 -11.84
C ALA A 66 -3.17 11.69 -12.99
N LEU A 67 -3.16 10.38 -12.75
CA LEU A 67 -3.33 9.37 -13.80
C LEU A 67 -4.76 9.26 -14.29
N ILE A 68 -5.76 9.36 -13.41
CA ILE A 68 -7.18 9.20 -13.80
C ILE A 68 -7.60 10.17 -14.91
N PRO A 69 -7.49 11.51 -14.74
CA PRO A 69 -7.90 12.45 -15.79
C PRO A 69 -7.02 12.35 -17.04
N LEU A 70 -5.72 12.09 -16.85
CA LEU A 70 -4.78 11.95 -17.96
C LEU A 70 -5.13 10.76 -18.87
N LEU A 71 -5.44 9.59 -18.28
CA LEU A 71 -5.84 8.43 -19.06
C LEU A 71 -7.19 8.63 -19.77
N GLN A 72 -8.12 9.36 -19.16
CA GLN A 72 -9.39 9.72 -19.81
C GLN A 72 -9.15 10.65 -21.02
N GLU A 73 -8.26 11.62 -20.89
CA GLU A 73 -7.87 12.50 -22.00
C GLU A 73 -7.17 11.74 -23.13
N ILE A 74 -6.19 10.89 -22.79
CA ILE A 74 -5.46 10.07 -23.78
C ILE A 74 -6.42 9.16 -24.54
N GLN A 75 -7.36 8.51 -23.84
CA GLN A 75 -8.36 7.66 -24.47
C GLN A 75 -9.28 8.45 -25.40
N GLY A 76 -9.72 9.64 -24.98
CA GLY A 76 -10.56 10.52 -25.79
C GLY A 76 -9.88 11.03 -27.06
N LYS A 77 -8.59 11.35 -26.98
CA LYS A 77 -7.82 11.91 -28.12
C LYS A 77 -7.18 10.87 -29.03
N TYR A 78 -6.66 9.79 -28.44
CA TYR A 78 -5.76 8.85 -29.12
C TYR A 78 -6.23 7.39 -29.05
N GLY A 79 -7.38 7.13 -28.42
CA GLY A 79 -7.98 5.81 -28.32
C GLY A 79 -7.37 4.92 -27.24
N ILE A 80 -7.98 3.74 -27.07
CA ILE A 80 -7.64 2.80 -25.97
C ILE A 80 -6.22 2.23 -26.08
N TYR A 81 -5.73 1.95 -27.28
CA TYR A 81 -4.38 1.39 -27.48
C TYR A 81 -3.30 2.31 -26.92
N LYS A 82 -3.40 3.62 -27.18
CA LYS A 82 -2.45 4.61 -26.65
C LYS A 82 -2.53 4.77 -25.14
N LYS A 83 -3.72 4.60 -24.55
CA LYS A 83 -3.89 4.56 -23.09
C LYS A 83 -3.16 3.36 -22.47
N VAL A 84 -3.27 2.19 -23.09
CA VAL A 84 -2.57 0.96 -22.65
C VAL A 84 -1.05 1.13 -22.79
N ASP A 85 -0.57 1.64 -23.92
CA ASP A 85 0.86 1.90 -24.14
C ASP A 85 1.42 2.86 -23.09
N TYR A 86 0.70 3.95 -22.79
CA TYR A 86 1.08 4.91 -21.76
C TYR A 86 1.15 4.25 -20.37
N THR A 87 0.16 3.43 -20.04
CA THR A 87 0.11 2.71 -18.75
C THR A 87 1.27 1.72 -18.63
N ASN A 88 1.61 0.99 -19.70
CA ASN A 88 2.74 0.06 -19.72
C ASN A 88 4.07 0.79 -19.54
N ASN A 89 4.26 1.94 -20.20
CA ASN A 89 5.46 2.75 -20.01
C ASN A 89 5.57 3.28 -18.58
N LEU A 90 4.46 3.72 -17.99
CA LEU A 90 4.43 4.16 -16.60
C LEU A 90 4.80 3.02 -15.64
N ILE A 91 4.26 1.81 -15.85
CA ILE A 91 4.63 0.61 -15.08
C ILE A 91 6.14 0.37 -15.14
N ASN A 92 6.73 0.39 -16.34
CA ASN A 92 8.17 0.17 -16.51
C ASN A 92 9.02 1.22 -15.78
N ILE A 93 8.66 2.50 -15.91
CA ILE A 93 9.35 3.60 -15.23
C ILE A 93 9.24 3.43 -13.70
N THR A 94 8.05 3.15 -13.19
CA THR A 94 7.79 2.94 -11.76
C THR A 94 8.58 1.76 -11.21
N ILE A 95 8.70 0.67 -11.95
CA ILE A 95 9.55 -0.48 -11.56
C ILE A 95 11.00 -0.03 -11.43
N ILE A 96 11.55 0.67 -12.42
CA ILE A 96 12.94 1.15 -12.39
C ILE A 96 13.17 2.09 -11.19
N ILE A 97 12.28 3.06 -10.97
CA ILE A 97 12.40 4.00 -9.84
C ILE A 97 12.31 3.23 -8.51
N SER A 98 11.37 2.30 -8.39
CA SER A 98 11.22 1.51 -7.16
C SER A 98 12.44 0.63 -6.89
N LEU A 99 13.13 0.13 -7.93
CA LEU A 99 14.38 -0.61 -7.78
C LEU A 99 15.52 0.28 -7.29
N ILE A 100 15.63 1.51 -7.81
CA ILE A 100 16.61 2.49 -7.33
C ILE A 100 16.35 2.82 -5.85
N LEU A 101 15.09 3.01 -5.46
CA LEU A 101 14.70 3.24 -4.07
C LEU A 101 14.94 2.03 -3.18
N PHE A 102 14.73 0.82 -3.70
CA PHE A 102 15.07 -0.40 -2.99
C PHE A 102 16.56 -0.44 -2.67
N VAL A 103 17.44 -0.24 -3.66
CA VAL A 103 18.89 -0.29 -3.46
C VAL A 103 19.36 0.82 -2.51
N THR A 104 18.96 2.06 -2.77
CA THR A 104 19.38 3.21 -1.95
C THR A 104 18.79 3.14 -0.53
N GLY A 105 17.54 2.72 -0.39
CA GLY A 105 16.89 2.48 0.89
C GLY A 105 17.52 1.33 1.66
N PHE A 106 17.92 0.25 1.00
CA PHE A 106 18.54 -0.91 1.66
C PHE A 106 19.90 -0.57 2.26
N VAL A 107 20.73 0.13 1.49
CA VAL A 107 22.06 0.61 1.93
C VAL A 107 21.91 1.70 2.98
N GLY A 108 21.02 2.68 2.75
CA GLY A 108 20.77 3.80 3.64
C GLY A 108 19.95 3.49 4.89
N ALA A 109 19.42 2.26 5.03
CA ALA A 109 18.51 1.88 6.11
C ALA A 109 18.97 2.29 7.53
N PRO A 110 20.25 2.10 7.94
CA PRO A 110 20.70 2.52 9.27
C PRO A 110 20.55 4.02 9.52
N ILE A 111 20.86 4.84 8.52
CA ILE A 111 20.78 6.30 8.62
C ILE A 111 19.31 6.73 8.64
N ILE A 112 18.50 6.17 7.72
CA ILE A 112 17.07 6.47 7.63
C ILE A 112 16.39 6.13 8.96
N MET A 113 16.57 4.92 9.49
CA MET A 113 15.94 4.52 10.76
C MET A 113 16.41 5.38 11.93
N LYS A 114 17.67 5.85 11.95
CA LYS A 114 18.17 6.74 12.99
C LYS A 114 17.52 8.12 12.94
N ILE A 115 17.24 8.63 11.74
CA ILE A 115 16.55 9.91 11.54
C ILE A 115 15.09 9.82 11.98
N PHE A 116 14.39 8.73 11.63
CA PHE A 116 12.98 8.57 11.96
C PHE A 116 12.73 8.09 13.40
N GLY A 117 13.71 7.40 14.01
CA GLY A 117 13.64 6.91 15.39
C GLY A 117 14.80 7.42 16.26
N PRO A 118 14.96 8.74 16.47
CA PRO A 118 16.08 9.28 17.22
C PRO A 118 16.10 8.86 18.70
N GLY A 119 14.94 8.48 19.26
CA GLY A 119 14.81 7.97 20.63
C GLY A 119 15.01 6.46 20.77
N PHE A 120 15.30 5.74 19.69
CA PHE A 120 15.45 4.29 19.73
C PHE A 120 16.86 3.92 20.23
N GLY A 121 16.94 2.94 21.12
CA GLY A 121 18.20 2.33 21.51
C GLY A 121 18.81 1.51 20.37
N ALA A 122 20.04 1.04 20.56
CA ALA A 122 20.77 0.31 19.53
C ALA A 122 20.05 -0.98 19.09
N VAL A 123 19.44 -1.70 20.03
CA VAL A 123 18.75 -2.98 19.77
C VAL A 123 17.45 -2.77 19.01
N GLU A 124 16.68 -1.75 19.37
CA GLU A 124 15.44 -1.38 18.68
C GLU A 124 15.75 -0.88 17.26
N LEU A 125 16.79 -0.06 17.12
CA LEU A 125 17.21 0.46 15.83
C LEU A 125 17.66 -0.64 14.87
N GLU A 126 18.43 -1.62 15.36
CA GLU A 126 18.87 -2.77 14.54
C GLU A 126 17.67 -3.57 14.02
N LYS A 127 16.63 -3.77 14.85
CA LYS A 127 15.39 -4.44 14.43
C LYS A 127 14.61 -3.62 13.44
N ALA A 128 14.50 -2.30 13.64
CA ALA A 128 13.85 -1.41 12.71
C ALA A 128 14.55 -1.43 11.34
N VAL A 129 15.89 -1.43 11.30
CA VAL A 129 16.68 -1.55 10.06
C VAL A 129 16.39 -2.85 9.32
N LEU A 130 16.36 -3.98 10.05
CA LEU A 130 16.04 -5.28 9.45
C LEU A 130 14.63 -5.28 8.84
N LEU A 131 13.64 -4.83 9.61
CA LEU A 131 12.24 -4.78 9.18
C LEU A 131 12.05 -3.82 8.02
N PHE A 132 12.70 -2.66 8.05
CA PHE A 132 12.67 -1.69 6.96
C PHE A 132 13.19 -2.30 5.66
N ARG A 133 14.35 -2.96 5.70
CA ARG A 133 14.93 -3.66 4.55
C ARG A 133 13.99 -4.73 3.98
N LEU A 134 13.34 -5.50 4.84
CA LEU A 134 12.37 -6.52 4.44
C LEU A 134 11.13 -5.91 3.78
N GLY A 135 10.69 -4.74 4.24
CA GLY A 135 9.50 -4.07 3.73
C GLY A 135 9.73 -3.19 2.49
N LEU A 136 10.97 -2.92 2.07
CA LEU A 136 11.25 -2.12 0.87
C LEU A 136 10.53 -2.59 -0.42
N PRO A 137 10.35 -3.90 -0.68
CA PRO A 137 9.59 -4.36 -1.85
C PRO A 137 8.13 -3.86 -1.89
N ILE A 138 7.55 -3.48 -0.75
CA ILE A 138 6.19 -2.92 -0.66
C ILE A 138 6.06 -1.67 -1.55
N ILE A 139 7.12 -0.87 -1.69
CA ILE A 139 7.11 0.36 -2.50
C ILE A 139 6.68 0.04 -3.94
N ALA A 140 7.34 -0.93 -4.57
CA ALA A 140 7.06 -1.33 -5.95
C ALA A 140 5.63 -1.87 -6.09
N LEU A 141 5.24 -2.80 -5.22
CA LEU A 141 3.94 -3.45 -5.27
C LEU A 141 2.79 -2.45 -5.07
N TYR A 142 2.95 -1.51 -4.14
CA TYR A 142 1.95 -0.50 -3.87
C TYR A 142 1.81 0.48 -5.03
N TRP A 143 2.90 0.92 -5.65
CA TRP A 143 2.81 1.82 -6.80
C TRP A 143 2.20 1.15 -8.02
N LEU A 144 2.51 -0.13 -8.27
CA LEU A 144 1.83 -0.92 -9.30
C LEU A 144 0.33 -1.05 -9.03
N LYS A 145 -0.03 -1.32 -7.77
CA LYS A 145 -1.44 -1.30 -7.33
C LYS A 145 -2.09 0.06 -7.56
N SER A 146 -1.40 1.17 -7.28
CA SER A 146 -1.89 2.53 -7.52
C SER A 146 -2.13 2.80 -9.01
N ILE A 147 -1.20 2.41 -9.89
CA ILE A 147 -1.36 2.54 -11.34
C ILE A 147 -2.56 1.72 -11.83
N GLY A 148 -2.65 0.45 -11.43
CA GLY A 148 -3.78 -0.42 -11.79
C GLY A 148 -5.11 0.11 -11.24
N GLY A 149 -5.12 0.63 -10.03
CA GLY A 149 -6.26 1.28 -9.40
C GLY A 149 -6.70 2.54 -10.15
N GLY A 150 -5.75 3.39 -10.57
CA GLY A 150 -6.01 4.59 -11.38
C GLY A 150 -6.53 4.23 -12.77
N TYR A 151 -5.96 3.21 -13.42
CA TYR A 151 -6.44 2.70 -14.70
C TYR A 151 -7.90 2.23 -14.62
N LEU A 152 -8.24 1.38 -13.65
CA LEU A 152 -9.61 0.89 -13.47
C LEU A 152 -10.60 2.02 -13.14
N GLN A 153 -10.19 3.00 -12.33
CA GLN A 153 -11.03 4.15 -12.02
C GLN A 153 -11.25 5.05 -13.23
N SER A 154 -10.27 5.19 -14.12
CA SER A 154 -10.43 5.94 -15.37
C SER A 154 -11.47 5.31 -16.31
N GLU A 155 -11.67 3.98 -16.25
CA GLU A 155 -12.73 3.22 -16.94
C GLU A 155 -14.07 3.23 -16.18
N HIS A 156 -14.22 4.09 -15.17
CA HIS A 156 -15.38 4.13 -14.28
C HIS A 156 -15.64 2.82 -13.49
N ALA A 157 -14.65 1.93 -13.41
CA ALA A 157 -14.72 0.69 -12.65
C ALA A 157 -14.37 0.89 -11.16
N PHE A 158 -14.98 1.92 -10.53
CA PHE A 158 -14.70 2.33 -9.13
C PHE A 158 -14.90 1.22 -8.08
N ARG A 159 -15.77 0.24 -8.39
CA ARG A 159 -16.04 -0.90 -7.50
C ARG A 159 -14.82 -1.80 -7.30
N ALA A 160 -13.91 -1.87 -8.28
CA ALA A 160 -12.70 -2.66 -8.16
C ALA A 160 -11.74 -2.10 -7.10
N GLY A 161 -11.61 -0.77 -7.03
CA GLY A 161 -10.81 -0.09 -6.01
C GLY A 161 -11.31 -0.34 -4.59
N ALA A 162 -12.63 -0.26 -4.38
CA ALA A 162 -13.24 -0.46 -3.07
C ALA A 162 -13.05 -1.91 -2.52
N LYS A 163 -13.07 -2.91 -3.42
CA LYS A 163 -12.81 -4.32 -3.05
C LYS A 163 -11.35 -4.59 -2.69
N GLY A 164 -10.42 -3.85 -3.28
CA GLY A 164 -8.98 -4.01 -3.04
C GLY A 164 -8.59 -3.72 -1.58
N GLY A 165 -9.23 -2.74 -0.94
CA GLY A 165 -9.00 -2.41 0.47
C GLY A 165 -9.39 -3.55 1.42
N VAL A 166 -10.58 -4.14 1.21
CA VAL A 166 -11.05 -5.28 2.01
C VAL A 166 -10.17 -6.51 1.82
N SER A 167 -9.75 -6.79 0.59
CA SER A 167 -8.92 -7.96 0.28
C SER A 167 -7.57 -7.92 0.99
N TYR A 168 -6.94 -6.75 1.04
CA TYR A 168 -5.66 -6.54 1.74
C TYR A 168 -5.78 -6.83 3.24
N GLU A 169 -6.79 -6.28 3.91
CA GLU A 169 -6.96 -6.50 5.36
C GLU A 169 -7.30 -7.96 5.70
N LEU A 170 -8.03 -8.65 4.82
CA LEU A 170 -8.30 -10.09 4.99
C LEU A 170 -7.03 -10.92 4.92
N VAL A 171 -6.11 -10.62 4.00
CA VAL A 171 -4.81 -11.32 3.90
C VAL A 171 -4.02 -11.16 5.20
N LEU A 172 -3.95 -9.95 5.75
CA LEU A 172 -3.26 -9.69 7.02
C LEU A 172 -3.92 -10.42 8.20
N ILE A 173 -5.25 -10.44 8.27
CA ILE A 173 -5.99 -11.18 9.30
C ILE A 173 -5.70 -12.68 9.18
N LEU A 174 -5.76 -13.25 7.97
CA LEU A 174 -5.44 -14.66 7.73
C LEU A 174 -4.00 -14.99 8.15
N TYR A 175 -3.04 -14.14 7.77
CA TYR A 175 -1.66 -14.28 8.23
C TYR A 175 -1.58 -14.30 9.76
N LEU A 176 -2.23 -13.36 10.44
CA LEU A 176 -2.20 -13.27 11.90
C LEU A 176 -2.83 -14.47 12.59
N LEU A 177 -3.85 -15.09 11.99
CA LEU A 177 -4.51 -16.26 12.56
C LEU A 177 -3.67 -17.53 12.42
N PHE A 178 -3.06 -17.75 11.24
CA PHE A 178 -2.41 -19.02 10.90
C PHE A 178 -0.88 -19.01 11.02
N PHE A 179 -0.22 -17.89 10.72
CA PHE A 179 1.23 -17.83 10.54
C PHE A 179 1.96 -16.96 11.58
N SER A 180 1.23 -16.19 12.40
CA SER A 180 1.83 -15.30 13.41
C SER A 180 2.70 -16.02 14.45
N ARG A 181 2.41 -17.29 14.74
CA ARG A 181 3.18 -18.09 15.70
C ARG A 181 4.62 -18.35 15.22
N ASP A 182 4.78 -18.63 13.94
CA ASP A 182 6.06 -19.06 13.38
C ASP A 182 6.90 -17.88 12.86
N PHE A 183 6.26 -16.91 12.19
CA PHE A 183 6.96 -15.84 11.47
C PHE A 183 6.88 -14.45 12.15
N GLN A 184 6.02 -14.29 13.17
CA GLN A 184 5.87 -13.10 14.00
C GLN A 184 5.84 -11.77 13.19
N LEU A 185 6.66 -10.78 13.56
CA LEU A 185 6.72 -9.46 12.90
C LEU A 185 7.38 -9.50 11.52
N ARG A 186 8.28 -10.46 11.26
CA ARG A 186 8.95 -10.57 9.97
C ARG A 186 7.98 -11.04 8.89
N GLY A 187 7.18 -12.06 9.19
CA GLY A 187 6.14 -12.49 8.28
C GLY A 187 5.04 -11.46 8.11
N LEU A 188 4.71 -10.69 9.17
CA LEU A 188 3.71 -9.62 9.06
C LEU A 188 4.16 -8.49 8.13
N MET A 189 5.47 -8.22 8.07
CA MET A 189 6.03 -7.24 7.14
C MET A 189 6.00 -7.72 5.68
N VAL A 190 6.02 -9.04 5.44
CA VAL A 190 6.04 -9.62 4.09
C VAL A 190 4.63 -9.95 3.57
N ALA A 191 3.68 -10.23 4.48
CA ALA A 191 2.28 -10.53 4.19
C ALA A 191 1.53 -9.32 3.60
#